data_AF-A0AAN5YQS0-F1
#
_entry.id   AF-A0AAN5YQS0-F1
#
_cell.length_a   1.000
_cell.length_b   1.000
_cell.length_c   1.000
_cell.angle_alpha   90.00
_cell.angle_beta   90.00
_cell.angle_gamma   90.00
#
_symmetry.space_group_name_H-M   'P 1'
#
loop_
_entity.id
_entity.type
_entity.pdbx_description
1 polymer ?
#
loop_
_entity_poly.entity_id
_entity_poly.type
_entity_poly.pdbx_seq_one_letter_code
_entity_poly.pdbx_strand_id
1 'polypeptide(L)'
;METCQADDSADGEPLVVVGDLILDQYVYGCVRRNAPEADVPVVEREKTDYYPGGAANVAMNHVALGTAVVLIGAVGDDADVHRLLSLLTSAKVDVSDFEV
;
A
#
# COMPACT_ATOMS: atom_id res chain seq x y z
N MET A 1 -20.06 23.05 22.72
CA MET A 1 -19.03 22.16 22.15
C MET A 1 -19.79 21.16 21.31
N GLU A 2 -20.19 21.58 20.12
CA GLU A 2 -21.00 20.77 19.21
C GLU A 2 -20.15 19.64 18.65
N THR A 3 -20.60 18.42 18.91
CA THR A 3 -20.13 17.21 18.25
C THR A 3 -20.55 17.29 16.79
N CYS A 4 -19.61 17.46 15.86
CA CYS A 4 -19.86 17.16 14.45
C CYS A 4 -20.13 15.65 14.34
N GLN A 5 -21.40 15.28 14.28
CA GLN A 5 -21.82 13.99 13.77
C GLN A 5 -21.48 14.00 12.27
N ALA A 6 -20.63 13.07 11.84
CA ALA A 6 -20.44 12.83 10.42
C ALA A 6 -21.75 12.27 9.89
N ASP A 7 -22.45 13.07 9.10
CA ASP A 7 -23.67 12.66 8.40
C ASP A 7 -23.36 11.46 7.50
N ASP A 8 -24.20 10.44 7.60
CA ASP A 8 -24.15 9.16 6.87
C ASP A 8 -24.67 9.32 5.42
N SER A 9 -24.34 10.45 4.78
CA SER A 9 -24.68 10.74 3.39
C SER A 9 -23.42 10.61 2.52
N ALA A 10 -23.49 9.73 1.52
CA ALA A 10 -22.47 9.54 0.50
C ALA A 10 -22.38 10.71 -0.50
N ASP A 11 -22.44 11.96 -0.01
CA ASP A 11 -22.55 13.20 -0.80
C ASP A 11 -21.34 14.15 -0.59
N GLY A 12 -20.16 13.59 -0.27
CA GLY A 12 -18.89 14.31 -0.25
C GLY A 12 -18.12 14.14 -1.56
N GLU A 13 -17.43 15.18 -2.03
CA GLU A 13 -16.50 15.05 -3.16
C GLU A 13 -15.42 14.00 -2.82
N PRO A 14 -15.12 13.06 -3.73
CA PRO A 14 -14.13 12.03 -3.46
C PRO A 14 -12.73 12.65 -3.34
N LEU A 15 -11.92 12.11 -2.43
CA LEU A 15 -10.51 12.45 -2.35
C LEU A 15 -9.78 11.85 -3.55
N VAL A 16 -9.20 12.69 -4.39
CA VAL A 16 -8.35 12.25 -5.49
C VAL A 16 -6.90 12.16 -5.01
N VAL A 17 -6.35 10.95 -4.99
CA VAL A 17 -4.95 10.69 -4.67
C VAL A 17 -4.21 10.38 -5.96
N VAL A 18 -3.25 11.23 -6.32
CA VAL A 18 -2.41 11.03 -7.50
C VAL A 18 -0.95 10.87 -7.07
N GLY A 19 -0.30 9.79 -7.49
CA GLY A 19 1.12 9.61 -7.23
C GLY A 19 1.61 8.19 -7.48
N ASP A 20 2.82 7.93 -6.99
CA ASP A 20 3.48 6.64 -7.17
C ASP A 20 2.83 5.55 -6.33
N LEU A 21 2.53 4.44 -6.99
CA LEU A 21 2.01 3.22 -6.37
C LEU A 21 3.18 2.29 -6.11
N ILE A 22 3.48 2.07 -4.83
CA ILE A 22 4.66 1.33 -4.39
C ILE A 22 4.20 0.16 -3.54
N LEU A 23 4.90 -0.97 -3.63
CA LEU A 23 4.77 -2.09 -2.71
C LEU A 23 5.96 -2.09 -1.75
N ASP A 24 5.71 -1.83 -0.48
CA ASP A 24 6.73 -1.89 0.56
C ASP A 24 6.95 -3.34 0.97
N GLN A 25 8.16 -3.86 0.75
CA GLN A 25 8.57 -5.22 1.12
C GLN A 25 9.46 -5.21 2.36
N TYR A 26 8.98 -5.83 3.44
CA TYR A 26 9.73 -5.97 4.68
C TYR A 26 10.30 -7.38 4.77
N VAL A 27 11.62 -7.50 4.71
CA VAL A 27 12.34 -8.77 4.82
C VAL A 27 12.89 -8.91 6.24
N TYR A 28 12.39 -9.90 6.98
CA TYR A 28 12.86 -10.22 8.32
C TYR A 28 13.76 -11.44 8.27
N GLY A 29 14.83 -11.39 9.06
CA GLY A 29 15.80 -12.48 9.16
C GLY A 29 16.86 -12.19 10.20
N CYS A 30 17.74 -13.16 10.40
CA CYS A 30 18.87 -13.01 11.31
C CYS A 30 20.17 -12.83 10.52
N VAL A 31 21.11 -12.07 11.09
CA VAL A 31 22.49 -11.96 10.60
C VAL A 31 23.35 -12.91 11.41
N ARG A 32 23.90 -13.95 10.76
CA ARG A 32 24.78 -14.95 11.41
C ARG A 32 26.24 -14.84 10.98
N ARG A 33 26.51 -14.15 9.86
CA ARG A 33 27.85 -14.00 9.29
C ARG A 33 27.93 -12.76 8.39
N ASN A 34 29.16 -12.33 8.12
CA ASN A 34 29.44 -11.36 7.06
C ASN A 34 29.68 -12.09 5.73
N ALA A 35 29.54 -11.36 4.61
CA ALA A 35 29.83 -11.89 3.29
C ALA A 35 31.34 -12.14 3.13
N PRO A 36 31.77 -13.22 2.46
CA PRO A 36 33.18 -13.44 2.18
C PRO A 36 33.74 -12.44 1.15
N GLU A 37 32.88 -11.83 0.32
CA GLU A 37 33.27 -10.88 -0.73
C GLU A 37 33.49 -9.44 -0.21
N ALA A 38 32.86 -9.05 0.90
CA ALA A 38 32.97 -7.71 1.49
C ALA A 38 32.49 -7.70 2.96
N ASP A 39 32.92 -6.70 3.73
CA ASP A 39 32.49 -6.52 5.14
C ASP A 39 31.05 -5.97 5.24
N VAL A 40 30.10 -6.76 4.75
CA VAL A 40 28.67 -6.49 4.80
C VAL A 40 27.93 -7.70 5.40
N PRO A 41 26.91 -7.47 6.26
CA PRO A 41 26.16 -8.56 6.87
C PRO A 41 25.30 -9.30 5.84
N VAL A 42 25.20 -10.62 5.99
CA VAL A 42 24.26 -11.45 5.20
C VAL A 42 23.01 -11.72 6.04
N VAL A 43 21.85 -11.29 5.55
CA VAL A 43 20.55 -11.56 6.17
C VAL A 43 20.02 -12.90 5.68
N GLU A 44 19.87 -13.86 6.58
CA GLU A 44 19.18 -15.12 6.31
C GLU A 44 17.67 -14.89 6.46
N ARG A 45 16.96 -14.76 5.34
CA ARG A 45 15.53 -14.45 5.30
C ARG A 45 14.70 -15.54 5.97
N GLU A 46 13.87 -15.13 6.93
CA GLU A 46 12.91 -15.99 7.63
C GLU A 46 11.46 -15.65 7.25
N LYS A 47 11.15 -14.36 7.09
CA LYS A 47 9.80 -13.88 6.78
C LYS A 47 9.85 -12.71 5.81
N THR A 48 8.78 -12.55 5.04
CA THR A 48 8.55 -11.33 4.25
C THR A 48 7.11 -10.90 4.36
N ASP A 49 6.91 -9.63 4.72
CA ASP A 49 5.60 -8.98 4.71
C ASP A 49 5.56 -7.91 3.60
N TYR A 50 4.36 -7.62 3.14
CA TYR A 50 4.11 -6.67 2.05
C TYR A 50 3.03 -5.69 2.48
N TYR A 51 3.24 -4.41 2.18
CA TYR A 51 2.29 -3.34 2.50
C TYR A 51 2.15 -2.38 1.32
N PRO A 52 0.95 -1.81 1.08
CA PRO A 52 0.82 -0.70 0.14
C PRO A 52 1.63 0.50 0.63
N GLY A 53 2.47 1.06 -0.23
CA GLY A 53 3.31 2.24 0.00
C GLY A 53 2.92 3.42 -0.89
N GLY A 54 3.54 4.57 -0.67
CA GLY A 54 3.30 5.77 -1.47
C GLY A 54 1.82 6.21 -1.51
N ALA A 55 1.32 6.55 -2.69
CA ALA A 55 -0.08 6.94 -2.90
C ALA A 55 -1.07 5.83 -2.52
N ALA A 56 -0.67 4.56 -2.64
CA ALA A 56 -1.49 3.41 -2.28
C ALA A 56 -1.79 3.38 -0.76
N ASN A 57 -0.80 3.70 0.08
CA ASN A 57 -0.99 3.82 1.53
C ASN A 57 -1.92 4.97 1.89
N VAL A 58 -1.78 6.12 1.22
CA VAL A 58 -2.65 7.28 1.44
C VAL A 58 -4.10 6.94 1.14
N ALA A 59 -4.37 6.32 -0.02
CA ALA A 59 -5.70 5.87 -0.38
C ALA A 59 -6.27 4.86 0.64
N MET A 60 -5.46 3.88 1.03
CA MET A 60 -5.85 2.87 2.02
C MET A 60 -6.28 3.50 3.36
N ASN A 61 -5.53 4.48 3.87
CA ASN A 61 -5.84 5.14 5.13
C ASN A 61 -7.15 5.95 5.04
N HIS A 62 -7.38 6.66 3.94
CA HIS A 62 -8.61 7.44 3.77
C HIS A 62 -9.84 6.56 3.56
N VAL A 63 -9.73 5.46 2.83
CA VAL A 63 -10.80 4.47 2.72
C VAL A 63 -11.13 3.86 4.08
N ALA A 64 -10.13 3.56 4.91
CA ALA A 64 -10.36 3.07 6.28
C ALA A 64 -11.11 4.05 7.18
N LEU A 65 -11.02 5.36 6.90
CA LEU A 65 -11.76 6.42 7.57
C LEU A 65 -13.18 6.65 7.01
N GLY A 66 -13.60 5.87 6.00
CA GLY A 66 -14.90 6.01 5.34
C GLY A 66 -14.94 7.10 4.26
N THR A 67 -13.78 7.62 3.84
CA THR A 67 -13.71 8.60 2.73
C THR A 67 -13.74 7.87 1.39
N ALA A 68 -14.57 8.35 0.45
CA ALA A 68 -14.50 7.90 -0.93
C ALA A 68 -13.19 8.38 -1.57
N VAL A 69 -12.42 7.47 -2.18
CA VAL A 69 -11.11 7.77 -2.76
C VAL A 69 -11.07 7.36 -4.22
N VAL A 70 -10.55 8.25 -5.07
CA VAL A 70 -10.12 7.94 -6.44
C VAL A 70 -8.60 7.89 -6.44
N LEU A 71 -8.03 6.73 -6.76
CA LEU A 71 -6.58 6.52 -6.78
C LEU A 71 -6.08 6.50 -8.22
N ILE A 72 -5.15 7.39 -8.54
CA ILE A 72 -4.56 7.52 -9.88
C ILE A 72 -3.05 7.33 -9.76
N GLY A 73 -2.51 6.43 -10.56
CA GLY A 73 -1.08 6.18 -10.64
C GLY A 73 -0.74 5.25 -11.80
N ALA A 74 0.55 5.01 -12.01
CA ALA A 74 1.02 3.98 -12.91
C ALA A 74 1.33 2.70 -12.12
N VAL A 75 1.06 1.55 -12.74
CA VAL A 75 1.47 0.24 -12.24
C VAL A 75 2.30 -0.48 -13.29
N GLY A 76 3.17 -1.40 -12.85
CA GLY A 76 3.89 -2.31 -13.74
C GLY A 76 3.01 -3.50 -14.16
N ASP A 77 3.62 -4.43 -14.90
CA ASP A 77 3.05 -5.73 -15.28
C ASP A 77 3.97 -6.85 -14.76
N ASP A 78 3.92 -7.06 -13.45
CA ASP A 78 4.73 -8.04 -12.73
C ASP A 78 3.99 -8.67 -11.53
N ALA A 79 4.67 -9.57 -10.82
CA ALA A 79 4.07 -10.23 -9.67
C ALA A 79 3.76 -9.28 -8.49
N ASP A 80 4.46 -8.14 -8.40
CA ASP A 80 4.35 -7.22 -7.28
C ASP A 80 3.14 -6.29 -7.44
N VAL A 81 2.77 -5.91 -8.67
CA VAL A 81 1.48 -5.22 -8.90
C VAL A 81 0.30 -6.12 -8.50
N HIS A 82 0.31 -7.41 -8.83
CA HIS A 82 -0.79 -8.31 -8.42
C HIS A 82 -0.91 -8.40 -6.89
N ARG A 83 0.22 -8.40 -6.17
CA ARG A 83 0.23 -8.33 -4.69
C ARG A 83 -0.34 -7.01 -4.21
N LEU A 84 0.10 -5.88 -4.77
CA LEU A 84 -0.35 -4.55 -4.40
C LEU A 84 -1.87 -4.40 -4.59
N LEU A 85 -2.38 -4.76 -5.77
CA LEU A 85 -3.81 -4.67 -6.09
C LEU A 85 -4.65 -5.60 -5.19
N SER A 86 -4.13 -6.79 -4.84
CA SER A 86 -4.80 -7.69 -3.90
C SER A 86 -4.88 -7.11 -2.48
N LEU A 87 -3.81 -6.46 -2.00
CA LEU A 87 -3.79 -5.78 -0.70
C LEU A 87 -4.77 -4.58 -0.68
N LEU A 88 -4.77 -3.77 -1.74
CA LEU A 88 -5.67 -2.63 -1.89
C LEU A 88 -7.14 -3.07 -1.95
N THR A 89 -7.45 -4.11 -2.73
CA THR A 89 -8.79 -4.70 -2.81
C THR A 89 -9.25 -5.21 -1.46
N SER A 90 -8.36 -5.89 -0.72
CA SER A 90 -8.66 -6.38 0.64
C SER A 90 -8.93 -5.24 1.62
N ALA A 91 -8.32 -4.08 1.41
CA ALA A 91 -8.56 -2.85 2.15
C ALA A 91 -9.75 -2.03 1.62
N LYS A 92 -10.51 -2.56 0.65
CA LYS A 92 -11.68 -1.91 0.01
C LYS A 92 -11.36 -0.65 -0.80
N VAL A 93 -10.11 -0.48 -1.21
CA VAL A 93 -9.73 0.56 -2.17
C VAL A 93 -10.17 0.10 -3.56
N ASP A 94 -10.86 0.97 -4.31
CA ASP A 94 -11.22 0.68 -5.69
C ASP A 94 -9.96 0.69 -6.56
N VAL A 95 -9.79 -0.38 -7.32
CA VAL A 95 -8.66 -0.59 -8.23
C VAL A 95 -9.12 -1.06 -9.61
N SER A 96 -10.41 -0.91 -9.93
CA SER A 96 -10.99 -1.36 -11.18
C SER A 96 -10.42 -0.66 -12.43
N ASP A 97 -9.87 0.54 -12.26
CA ASP A 97 -9.24 1.33 -13.33
C ASP A 97 -7.78 0.90 -13.63
N PHE A 98 -7.18 0.00 -12.85
CA PHE A 98 -5.82 -0.50 -13.12
C PHE A 98 -5.88 -1.73 -14.02
N GLU A 99 -5.41 -1.60 -15.25
CA GLU A 99 -5.23 -2.72 -16.18
C GLU A 99 -3.82 -3.30 -16.00
N VAL A 100 -3.75 -4.61 -15.70
CA VAL A 100 -2.53 -5.40 -15.59
C VAL A 100 -2.66 -6.65 -16.42
#